data_AF-A0A4P7KU97-F1
#
_entry.id   AF-A0A4P7KU97-F1
#
_cell.length_a   1.000
_cell.length_b   1.000
_cell.length_c   1.000
_cell.angle_alpha   90.00
_cell.angle_beta   90.00
_cell.angle_gamma   90.00
#
_symmetry.space_group_name_H-M   'P 1'
#
loop_
_entity.id
_entity.type
_entity.pdbx_description
1 polymer ?
#
loop_
_entity_poly.entity_id
_entity_poly.type
_entity_poly.pdbx_seq_one_letter_code
_entity_poly.pdbx_strand_id
1 'polypeptide(L)'
;MQLNFSSLDSFDHVISPFEEMAAYEALWSENGATFRSIADRFRKYPDTIPSRMVTENVRKEFKEILKDIFDRFQVKHFGIRIHGANEYPEKLRDAKHPIEVFYYQGWWDLINTRSVAVVGSRRVSEEGKKRTRKLVKCLIEDNFTIVSGLAEGVDTEAHRTALDAGGNTIAVIGTPLSHFLSKTEY
;
A
#
# COMPACT_ATOMS: atom_id res chain seq x y z
N MET A 1 -18.39 -29.96 0.95
CA MET A 1 -18.47 -28.50 1.11
C MET A 1 -19.51 -27.99 0.11
N GLN A 2 -20.77 -27.83 0.52
CA GLN A 2 -21.83 -27.29 -0.33
C GLN A 2 -22.14 -25.88 0.15
N LEU A 3 -21.69 -24.89 -0.61
CA LEU A 3 -22.16 -23.52 -0.46
C LEU A 3 -23.61 -23.51 -0.97
N ASN A 4 -24.55 -23.17 -0.09
CA ASN A 4 -25.97 -23.08 -0.42
C ASN A 4 -26.26 -21.69 -1.00
N PHE A 5 -26.42 -21.61 -2.31
CA PHE A 5 -26.69 -20.38 -3.08
C PHE A 5 -28.19 -20.08 -3.23
N SER A 6 -29.02 -20.46 -2.26
CA SER A 6 -30.48 -20.32 -2.36
C SER A 6 -30.99 -18.86 -2.31
N SER A 7 -30.10 -17.87 -2.19
CA SER A 7 -30.41 -16.47 -2.49
C SER A 7 -29.92 -16.11 -3.89
N LEU A 8 -30.83 -15.58 -4.72
CA LEU A 8 -30.58 -15.09 -6.08
C LEU A 8 -29.47 -14.02 -6.16
N ASP A 9 -29.06 -13.43 -5.03
CA ASP A 9 -28.08 -12.33 -4.93
C ASP A 9 -26.66 -12.78 -4.52
N SER A 10 -26.38 -14.09 -4.47
CA SER A 10 -25.11 -14.59 -3.89
C SER A 10 -23.84 -14.12 -4.62
N PHE A 11 -23.95 -13.67 -5.88
CA PHE A 11 -22.82 -13.17 -6.67
C PHE A 11 -22.72 -11.65 -6.73
N ASP A 12 -23.70 -10.89 -6.24
CA ASP A 12 -23.68 -9.42 -6.24
C ASP A 12 -22.61 -8.83 -5.30
N HIS A 13 -22.10 -9.66 -4.41
CA HIS A 13 -21.03 -9.33 -3.46
C HIS A 13 -19.67 -9.92 -3.84
N VAL A 14 -19.54 -10.54 -5.02
CA VAL A 14 -18.24 -11.07 -5.47
C VAL A 14 -17.31 -9.92 -5.80
N ILE A 15 -16.14 -9.95 -5.17
CA ILE A 15 -15.14 -8.90 -5.33
C ILE A 15 -14.00 -9.44 -6.19
N SER A 16 -13.75 -8.73 -7.28
CA SER A 16 -12.63 -9.00 -8.18
C SER A 16 -11.53 -7.98 -7.90
N PRO A 17 -10.37 -8.38 -7.35
CA PRO A 17 -9.30 -7.43 -7.05
C PRO A 17 -8.84 -6.62 -8.26
N PHE A 18 -8.84 -7.24 -9.45
CA PHE A 18 -8.50 -6.56 -10.70
C PHE A 18 -9.55 -5.52 -11.12
N GLU A 19 -10.82 -5.79 -10.80
CA GLU A 19 -11.92 -4.86 -11.08
C GLU A 19 -11.94 -3.68 -10.12
N GLU A 20 -11.69 -3.91 -8.83
CA GLU A 20 -11.57 -2.85 -7.84
C GLU A 20 -10.38 -1.94 -8.14
N MET A 21 -9.26 -2.51 -8.57
CA MET A 21 -8.11 -1.76 -9.05
C MET A 21 -8.46 -0.86 -10.23
N ALA A 22 -9.07 -1.41 -11.28
CA ALA A 22 -9.49 -0.64 -12.45
C ALA A 22 -10.44 0.50 -12.09
N ALA A 23 -11.41 0.23 -11.23
CA ALA A 23 -12.33 1.23 -10.74
C ALA A 23 -11.62 2.31 -9.91
N TYR A 24 -10.70 1.94 -9.03
CA TYR A 24 -9.97 2.89 -8.20
C TYR A 24 -9.06 3.82 -9.03
N GLU A 25 -8.36 3.27 -10.02
CA GLU A 25 -7.55 4.07 -10.95
C GLU A 25 -8.42 5.00 -11.82
N ALA A 26 -9.64 4.59 -12.15
CA ALA A 26 -10.61 5.45 -12.82
C ALA A 26 -11.01 6.65 -11.96
N LEU A 27 -11.26 6.44 -10.66
CA LEU A 27 -11.56 7.53 -9.71
C LEU A 27 -10.41 8.54 -9.62
N TRP A 28 -9.16 8.06 -9.66
CA TRP A 28 -7.97 8.92 -9.65
C TRP A 28 -7.75 9.68 -10.96
N SER A 29 -8.30 9.19 -12.07
CA SER A 29 -8.20 9.83 -13.38
C SER A 29 -9.24 10.93 -13.59
N GLU A 30 -10.21 11.08 -12.69
CA GLU A 30 -11.18 12.17 -12.73
C GLU A 30 -10.52 13.54 -12.50
N ASN A 31 -11.03 14.57 -13.21
CA ASN A 31 -10.50 15.93 -13.06
C ASN A 31 -10.69 16.44 -11.62
N GLY A 32 -9.61 16.87 -10.97
CA GLY A 32 -9.62 17.33 -9.58
C GLY A 32 -9.59 16.22 -8.53
N ALA A 33 -9.29 14.97 -8.92
CA ALA A 33 -9.03 13.89 -7.99
C ALA A 33 -7.85 14.23 -7.05
N THR A 34 -8.09 14.09 -5.75
CA THR A 34 -7.12 14.27 -4.68
C THR A 34 -7.40 13.25 -3.59
N PHE A 35 -6.44 13.01 -2.69
CA PHE A 35 -6.67 12.18 -1.50
C PHE A 35 -7.91 12.62 -0.72
N ARG A 36 -8.12 13.93 -0.58
CA ARG A 36 -9.30 14.47 0.11
C ARG A 36 -10.59 14.15 -0.64
N SER A 37 -10.67 14.49 -1.92
CA SER A 37 -11.92 14.33 -2.68
C SER A 37 -12.32 12.86 -2.82
N ILE A 38 -11.34 11.95 -2.97
CA ILE A 38 -11.62 10.51 -2.97
C ILE A 38 -12.06 10.04 -1.59
N ALA A 39 -11.33 10.35 -0.52
CA ALA A 39 -11.72 9.96 0.84
C ALA A 39 -13.10 10.51 1.24
N ASP A 40 -13.44 11.72 0.82
CA ASP A 40 -14.75 12.33 1.08
C ASP A 40 -15.89 11.58 0.35
N ARG A 41 -15.64 11.04 -0.84
CA ARG A 41 -16.61 10.18 -1.55
C ARG A 41 -16.88 8.89 -0.80
N PHE A 42 -15.84 8.21 -0.33
CA PHE A 42 -16.00 6.96 0.43
C PHE A 42 -16.62 7.21 1.80
N ARG A 43 -16.32 8.34 2.45
CA ARG A 43 -17.01 8.72 3.69
C ARG A 43 -18.51 8.95 3.49
N LYS A 44 -18.93 9.44 2.33
CA LYS A 44 -20.35 9.61 1.98
C LYS A 44 -21.07 8.27 1.79
N TYR A 45 -20.34 7.22 1.42
CA TYR A 45 -20.86 5.88 1.13
C TYR A 45 -19.98 4.81 1.81
N PRO A 46 -20.08 4.62 3.14
CA PRO A 46 -19.09 3.88 3.94
C PRO A 46 -18.96 2.39 3.58
N ASP A 47 -20.02 1.75 3.11
CA ASP A 47 -20.04 0.32 2.76
C ASP A 47 -19.76 0.06 1.27
N THR A 48 -19.28 1.07 0.55
CA THR A 48 -18.98 0.95 -0.87
C THR A 48 -17.54 0.53 -1.13
N ILE A 49 -17.33 0.00 -2.32
CA ILE A 49 -16.02 -0.36 -2.87
C ILE A 49 -15.83 0.39 -4.19
N PRO A 50 -14.58 0.56 -4.68
CA PRO A 50 -14.31 1.31 -5.90
C PRO A 50 -15.23 0.95 -7.08
N SER A 51 -15.44 -0.34 -7.37
CA SER A 51 -16.24 -0.80 -8.50
C SER A 51 -17.69 -0.31 -8.48
N ARG A 52 -18.27 -0.13 -7.30
CA ARG A 52 -19.63 0.38 -7.10
C ARG A 52 -19.75 1.89 -7.31
N MET A 53 -18.63 2.63 -7.35
CA MET A 53 -18.60 4.08 -7.56
C MET A 53 -18.50 4.49 -9.04
N VAL A 54 -18.21 3.55 -9.93
CA VAL A 54 -17.99 3.78 -11.36
C VAL A 54 -18.90 2.89 -12.19
N THR A 55 -19.14 3.26 -13.45
CA THR A 55 -19.98 2.46 -14.35
C THR A 55 -19.21 1.26 -14.92
N GLU A 56 -19.94 0.20 -15.32
CA GLU A 56 -19.33 -0.98 -15.96
C GLU A 56 -18.48 -0.63 -17.18
N ASN A 57 -18.91 0.34 -18.00
CA ASN A 57 -18.15 0.77 -19.18
C ASN A 57 -16.79 1.37 -18.80
N VAL A 58 -16.75 2.21 -17.76
CA VAL A 58 -15.51 2.80 -17.23
C VAL A 58 -14.61 1.70 -16.65
N ARG A 59 -15.17 0.70 -15.94
CA ARG A 59 -14.38 -0.42 -15.43
C ARG A 59 -13.74 -1.21 -16.57
N LYS A 60 -14.48 -1.52 -17.64
CA LYS A 60 -13.94 -2.23 -18.81
C LYS A 60 -12.82 -1.45 -19.48
N GLU A 61 -13.00 -0.15 -19.70
CA GLU A 61 -11.98 0.72 -20.28
C GLU A 61 -10.68 0.67 -19.45
N PHE A 62 -10.76 0.89 -18.14
CA PHE A 62 -9.58 0.89 -17.27
C PHE A 62 -8.95 -0.49 -17.12
N LYS A 63 -9.72 -1.58 -17.21
CA LYS A 63 -9.16 -2.95 -17.24
C LYS A 63 -8.26 -3.15 -18.45
N GLU A 64 -8.62 -2.66 -19.63
CA GLU A 64 -7.77 -2.76 -20.81
C GLU A 64 -6.52 -1.86 -20.67
N ILE A 65 -6.68 -0.62 -20.18
CA ILE A 65 -5.54 0.28 -19.90
C ILE A 65 -4.55 -0.38 -18.93
N LEU A 66 -5.04 -1.00 -17.86
CA LEU A 66 -4.17 -1.65 -16.86
C LEU A 66 -3.45 -2.88 -17.40
N LYS A 67 -4.10 -3.68 -18.25
CA LYS A 67 -3.43 -4.80 -18.94
C LYS A 67 -2.27 -4.29 -19.79
N ASP A 68 -2.51 -3.25 -20.60
CA ASP A 68 -1.47 -2.65 -21.43
C ASP A 68 -0.30 -2.11 -20.61
N ILE A 69 -0.60 -1.50 -19.45
CA ILE A 69 0.42 -1.02 -18.50
C ILE A 69 1.22 -2.20 -17.93
N PHE A 70 0.55 -3.26 -17.47
CA PHE A 70 1.23 -4.41 -16.88
C PHE A 70 2.12 -5.14 -17.88
N ASP A 71 1.64 -5.29 -19.12
CA ASP A 71 2.43 -5.89 -20.19
C ASP A 71 3.65 -5.03 -20.54
N ARG A 72 3.47 -3.70 -20.64
CA ARG A 72 4.55 -2.76 -20.95
C ARG A 72 5.63 -2.72 -19.88
N PHE A 73 5.24 -2.67 -18.60
CA PHE A 73 6.16 -2.55 -17.47
C PHE A 73 6.57 -3.91 -16.88
N GLN A 74 6.16 -5.02 -17.51
CA GLN A 74 6.42 -6.38 -17.04
C GLN A 74 6.11 -6.56 -15.55
N VAL A 75 4.98 -6.03 -15.10
CA VAL A 75 4.57 -6.13 -13.70
C VAL A 75 4.10 -7.55 -13.41
N LYS A 76 4.93 -8.34 -12.71
CA LYS A 76 4.65 -9.77 -12.50
C LYS A 76 4.01 -10.10 -11.15
N HIS A 77 4.39 -9.41 -10.08
CA HIS A 77 3.98 -9.78 -8.73
C HIS A 77 3.81 -8.56 -7.82
N PHE A 78 2.56 -8.29 -7.47
CA PHE A 78 2.18 -7.38 -6.38
C PHE A 78 0.85 -7.86 -5.82
N GLY A 79 0.54 -7.44 -4.60
CA GLY A 79 -0.75 -7.66 -3.99
C GLY A 79 -1.54 -6.37 -3.88
N ILE A 80 -2.85 -6.52 -3.74
CA ILE A 80 -3.80 -5.44 -3.50
C ILE A 80 -4.60 -5.74 -2.24
N ARG A 81 -4.94 -4.70 -1.49
CA ARG A 81 -5.89 -4.76 -0.37
C ARG A 81 -6.90 -3.64 -0.49
N ILE A 82 -8.16 -4.02 -0.37
CA ILE A 82 -9.30 -3.15 -0.58
C ILE A 82 -10.07 -3.09 0.73
N HIS A 83 -10.29 -1.88 1.22
CA HIS A 83 -11.13 -1.63 2.37
C HIS A 83 -12.58 -2.06 2.06
N GLY A 84 -13.21 -2.79 2.99
CA GLY A 84 -14.55 -3.37 2.79
C GLY A 84 -14.59 -4.69 2.01
N ALA A 85 -13.44 -5.26 1.65
CA ALA A 85 -13.37 -6.46 0.80
C ALA A 85 -12.36 -7.52 1.27
N ASN A 86 -11.22 -7.09 1.82
CA ASN A 86 -10.12 -7.95 2.23
C ASN A 86 -9.59 -7.52 3.60
N GLU A 87 -8.58 -8.24 4.11
CA GLU A 87 -7.81 -7.81 5.27
C GLU A 87 -7.19 -6.43 5.01
N TYR A 88 -7.76 -5.42 5.65
CA TYR A 88 -7.33 -4.03 5.53
C TYR A 88 -6.79 -3.55 6.88
N PRO A 89 -5.67 -2.80 6.94
CA PRO A 89 -5.14 -2.36 8.22
C PRO A 89 -6.04 -1.27 8.82
N GLU A 90 -6.84 -1.61 9.82
CA GLU A 90 -7.79 -0.67 10.47
C GLU A 90 -7.12 0.61 10.98
N LYS A 91 -5.87 0.53 11.44
CA LYS A 91 -5.07 1.71 11.86
C LYS A 91 -4.93 2.77 10.77
N LEU A 92 -5.05 2.40 9.49
CA LEU A 92 -4.97 3.36 8.38
C LEU A 92 -6.27 4.14 8.21
N ARG A 93 -7.37 3.69 8.82
CA ARG A 93 -8.65 4.41 8.86
C ARG A 93 -8.62 5.61 9.82
N ASP A 94 -7.67 5.66 10.76
CA ASP A 94 -7.46 6.81 11.66
C ASP A 94 -6.92 8.06 10.93
N ALA A 95 -6.41 7.90 9.70
CA ALA A 95 -5.93 9.01 8.90
C ALA A 95 -7.06 9.99 8.56
N LYS A 96 -6.76 11.30 8.50
CA LYS A 96 -7.73 12.35 8.14
C LYS A 96 -8.43 12.08 6.80
N HIS A 97 -7.66 11.60 5.83
CA HIS A 97 -8.13 11.20 4.51
C HIS A 97 -7.59 9.78 4.25
N PRO A 98 -8.29 8.74 4.73
CA PRO A 98 -7.81 7.38 4.60
C PRO A 98 -7.79 6.96 3.13
N ILE A 99 -6.86 6.09 2.80
CA ILE A 99 -6.78 5.44 1.49
C ILE A 99 -7.77 4.27 1.51
N GLU A 100 -8.29 3.88 0.35
CA GLU A 100 -9.27 2.78 0.23
C GLU A 100 -8.66 1.51 -0.39
N VAL A 101 -7.59 1.69 -1.18
CA VAL A 101 -6.88 0.60 -1.86
C VAL A 101 -5.38 0.75 -1.62
N PHE A 102 -4.74 -0.33 -1.16
CA PHE A 102 -3.29 -0.44 -1.04
C PHE A 102 -2.72 -1.42 -2.05
N TYR A 103 -1.63 -1.02 -2.69
CA TYR A 103 -0.75 -1.91 -3.42
C TYR A 103 0.46 -2.25 -2.54
N TYR A 104 0.88 -3.51 -2.53
CA TYR A 104 2.05 -3.93 -1.78
C TYR A 104 2.86 -4.99 -2.51
N GLN A 105 4.12 -5.14 -2.10
CA GLN A 105 5.00 -6.22 -2.52
C GLN A 105 5.76 -6.75 -1.31
N GLY A 106 5.90 -8.07 -1.22
CA GLY A 106 6.54 -8.74 -0.09
C GLY A 106 5.55 -9.39 0.87
N TRP A 107 5.98 -9.59 2.12
CA TRP A 107 5.21 -10.34 3.12
C TRP A 107 4.20 -9.43 3.82
N TRP A 108 2.92 -9.61 3.48
CA TRP A 108 1.81 -8.80 4.01
C TRP A 108 1.72 -8.86 5.53
N ASP A 109 1.85 -10.03 6.15
CA ASP A 109 1.55 -10.22 7.58
C ASP A 109 2.42 -9.40 8.53
N LEU A 110 3.53 -8.81 8.03
CA LEU A 110 4.34 -7.87 8.80
C LEU A 110 3.53 -6.68 9.33
N ILE A 111 2.43 -6.28 8.68
CA ILE A 111 1.55 -5.22 9.17
C ILE A 111 0.92 -5.51 10.55
N ASN A 112 0.86 -6.79 10.93
CA ASN A 112 0.26 -7.25 12.19
C ASN A 112 1.30 -7.36 13.32
N THR A 113 2.57 -7.13 13.01
CA THR A 113 3.65 -7.20 14.00
C THR A 113 3.72 -5.92 14.83
N ARG A 114 4.42 -5.98 15.98
CA ARG A 114 4.78 -4.76 16.72
C ARG A 114 5.74 -3.96 15.85
N SER A 115 5.35 -2.75 15.49
CA SER A 115 6.12 -1.95 14.54
C SER A 115 6.41 -0.55 15.07
N VAL A 116 7.55 0.02 14.69
CA VAL A 116 7.92 1.41 15.02
C VAL A 116 8.35 2.13 13.75
N ALA A 117 7.81 3.33 13.57
CA ALA A 117 8.24 4.23 12.51
C ALA A 117 9.55 4.90 12.89
N VAL A 118 10.57 4.79 12.04
CA VAL A 118 11.86 5.48 12.20
C VAL A 118 12.01 6.44 11.05
N VAL A 119 11.94 7.74 11.34
CA VAL A 119 11.97 8.81 10.32
C VAL A 119 13.02 9.85 10.67
N GLY A 120 13.55 10.55 9.67
CA GLY A 120 14.46 11.64 9.92
C GLY A 120 14.98 12.35 8.68
N SER A 121 16.14 13.01 8.83
CA SER A 121 16.72 13.84 7.77
C SER A 121 17.18 13.01 6.57
N ARG A 122 16.93 13.51 5.36
CA ARG A 122 17.52 13.00 4.11
C ARG A 122 19.03 13.21 4.03
N ARG A 123 19.53 14.24 4.73
CA ARG A 123 20.96 14.54 4.88
C ARG A 123 21.35 14.32 6.33
N VAL A 124 21.69 13.09 6.66
CA VAL A 124 22.04 12.66 8.02
C VAL A 124 23.56 12.70 8.19
N SER A 125 24.04 13.22 9.33
CA SER A 125 25.46 13.19 9.68
C SER A 125 25.92 11.78 10.04
N GLU A 126 27.23 11.52 10.02
CA GLU A 126 27.77 10.22 10.44
C GLU A 126 27.38 9.84 11.88
N GLU A 127 27.32 10.82 12.78
CA GLU A 127 26.83 10.61 14.14
C GLU A 127 25.32 10.28 14.16
N GLY A 128 24.52 10.94 13.32
CA GLY A 128 23.12 10.62 13.14
C GLY A 128 22.90 9.19 12.62
N LYS A 129 23.74 8.74 11.67
CA LYS A 129 23.72 7.35 11.17
C LYS A 129 24.05 6.37 12.30
N LYS A 130 25.11 6.61 13.07
CA LYS A 130 25.49 5.77 14.22
C LYS A 130 24.35 5.65 15.24
N ARG A 131 23.68 6.76 15.56
CA ARG A 131 22.52 6.76 16.47
C ARG A 131 21.34 5.99 15.90
N THR A 132 21.05 6.17 14.61
CA THR A 132 19.99 5.43 13.90
C THR A 132 20.25 3.93 13.96
N ARG A 133 21.49 3.50 13.63
CA ARG A 133 21.89 2.09 13.75
C ARG A 133 21.70 1.54 15.16
N LYS A 134 22.17 2.26 16.17
CA LYS A 134 22.07 1.83 17.57
C LYS A 134 20.61 1.68 17.98
N LEU A 135 19.77 2.68 17.69
CA LEU A 135 18.34 2.65 17.99
C LEU A 135 17.66 1.46 17.32
N VAL A 136 17.86 1.29 16.01
CA VAL A 136 17.22 0.21 15.24
C VAL A 136 17.64 -1.16 15.73
N LYS A 137 18.92 -1.39 16.05
CA LYS A 137 19.36 -2.67 16.62
C LYS A 137 18.61 -3.02 17.91
N CYS A 138 18.50 -2.08 18.85
CA CYS A 138 17.74 -2.30 20.08
C CYS A 138 16.26 -2.61 19.79
N LEU A 139 15.64 -1.93 18.82
CA LEU A 139 14.26 -2.21 18.42
C LEU A 139 14.11 -3.62 17.81
N ILE A 140 15.04 -4.05 16.96
CA ILE A 140 15.02 -5.41 16.39
C ILE A 140 15.21 -6.46 17.48
N GLU A 141 16.15 -6.25 18.42
CA GLU A 141 16.36 -7.14 19.58
C GLU A 141 15.08 -7.31 20.42
N ASP A 142 14.26 -6.26 20.51
CA ASP A 142 12.95 -6.25 21.16
C ASP A 142 11.79 -6.72 20.25
N ASN A 143 12.10 -7.33 19.11
CA ASN A 143 11.16 -7.88 18.10
C ASN A 143 10.21 -6.84 17.49
N PHE A 144 10.69 -5.62 17.25
CA PHE A 144 9.95 -4.64 16.45
C PHE A 144 10.26 -4.76 14.97
N THR A 145 9.24 -4.60 14.13
CA THR A 145 9.39 -4.34 12.69
C THR A 145 9.62 -2.86 12.46
N ILE A 146 10.64 -2.50 11.68
CA ILE A 146 10.94 -1.10 11.36
C ILE A 146 10.11 -0.63 10.18
N VAL A 147 9.39 0.48 10.33
CA VAL A 147 8.63 1.12 9.24
C VAL A 147 9.31 2.43 8.85
N SER A 148 9.52 2.66 7.56
CA SER A 148 10.13 3.90 7.06
C SER A 148 9.81 4.16 5.57
N GLY A 149 10.18 5.32 5.02
CA GLY A 149 9.75 5.79 3.70
C GLY A 149 10.69 5.56 2.52
N LEU A 150 11.72 4.72 2.64
CA LEU A 150 12.77 4.49 1.63
C LEU A 150 13.52 5.75 1.14
N ALA A 151 13.45 6.87 1.85
CA ALA A 151 14.25 8.04 1.50
C ALA A 151 15.75 7.81 1.75
N GLU A 152 16.59 8.65 1.14
CA GLU A 152 18.00 8.76 1.55
C GLU A 152 18.11 9.16 3.02
N GLY A 153 19.27 8.89 3.63
CA GLY A 153 19.56 9.30 5.00
C GLY A 153 19.01 8.34 6.05
N VAL A 154 18.23 8.86 7.01
CA VAL A 154 17.76 8.07 8.17
C VAL A 154 16.96 6.85 7.75
N ASP A 155 16.05 6.99 6.78
CA ASP A 155 15.20 5.90 6.30
C ASP A 155 16.03 4.75 5.70
N THR A 156 16.98 5.07 4.82
CA THR A 156 17.92 4.10 4.24
C THR A 156 18.73 3.39 5.34
N GLU A 157 19.26 4.15 6.31
CA GLU A 157 20.03 3.58 7.41
C GLU A 157 19.17 2.66 8.29
N ALA A 158 17.92 3.04 8.54
CA ALA A 158 17.00 2.25 9.36
C ALA A 158 16.65 0.91 8.69
N HIS A 159 16.28 0.93 7.40
CA HIS A 159 16.01 -0.29 6.64
C HIS A 159 17.23 -1.21 6.56
N ARG A 160 18.41 -0.66 6.20
CA ARG A 160 19.65 -1.46 6.12
C ARG A 160 20.00 -2.09 7.46
N THR A 161 19.94 -1.32 8.54
CA THR A 161 20.24 -1.84 9.88
C THR A 161 19.26 -2.95 10.29
N ALA A 162 17.97 -2.80 9.99
CA ALA A 162 16.97 -3.82 10.30
C ALA A 162 17.31 -5.15 9.60
N LEU A 163 17.62 -5.09 8.30
CA LEU A 163 18.00 -6.26 7.51
C LEU A 163 19.32 -6.88 7.98
N ASP A 164 20.36 -6.06 8.22
CA ASP A 164 21.67 -6.52 8.69
C ASP A 164 21.59 -7.21 10.07
N ALA A 165 20.63 -6.79 10.91
CA ALA A 165 20.35 -7.40 12.21
C ALA A 165 19.43 -8.64 12.12
N GLY A 166 19.03 -9.07 10.91
CA GLY A 166 18.12 -10.19 10.70
C GLY A 166 16.66 -9.90 11.09
N GLY A 167 16.30 -8.62 11.24
CA GLY A 167 14.96 -8.16 11.59
C GLY A 167 14.07 -7.89 10.38
N ASN A 168 12.82 -7.52 10.67
CA ASN A 168 11.83 -7.20 9.64
C ASN A 168 11.74 -5.69 9.40
N THR A 169 11.42 -5.31 8.15
CA THR A 169 11.15 -3.91 7.82
C THR A 169 10.07 -3.75 6.75
N ILE A 170 9.32 -2.65 6.84
CA ILE A 170 8.26 -2.26 5.89
C ILE A 170 8.61 -0.88 5.33
N ALA A 171 8.65 -0.80 3.99
CA ALA A 171 8.80 0.45 3.27
C ALA A 171 7.43 1.02 2.86
N VAL A 172 7.18 2.31 3.15
CA VAL A 172 5.99 3.04 2.70
C VAL A 172 6.41 4.11 1.70
N ILE A 173 6.16 3.89 0.42
CA ILE A 173 6.60 4.80 -0.65
C ILE A 173 5.47 5.72 -1.13
N GLY A 174 5.85 6.95 -1.50
CA GLY A 174 4.96 7.93 -2.13
C GLY A 174 4.99 7.89 -3.67
N THR A 175 5.60 6.86 -4.26
CA THR A 175 5.71 6.63 -5.70
C THR A 175 5.06 5.31 -6.07
N PRO A 176 4.69 5.08 -7.35
CA PRO A 176 4.21 3.77 -7.79
C PRO A 176 5.23 2.66 -7.49
N LEU A 177 4.76 1.45 -7.19
CA LEU A 177 5.64 0.29 -6.91
C LEU A 177 6.57 -0.06 -8.09
N SER A 178 6.19 0.29 -9.32
CA SER A 178 6.99 0.11 -10.53
C SER A 178 8.14 1.11 -10.66
N HIS A 179 8.16 2.18 -9.85
CA HIS A 179 9.21 3.19 -9.87
C HIS A 179 10.21 2.92 -8.76
N PHE A 180 11.36 2.35 -9.12
CA PHE A 180 12.49 2.24 -8.21
C PHE A 180 13.13 3.61 -8.00
N LEU A 181 13.06 4.12 -6.77
CA LEU A 181 13.89 5.25 -6.33
C LEU A 181 15.33 4.75 -6.14
N SER A 182 16.06 4.54 -7.23
CA SER A 182 17.50 4.29 -7.17
C SER A 182 18.24 5.20 -8.14
N LYS A 183 18.67 6.36 -7.64
CA LYS A 183 19.93 6.95 -8.08
C LYS A 183 20.98 6.59 -7.04
N THR A 184 21.62 5.44 -7.20
CA THR A 184 22.89 5.18 -6.54
C THR A 184 23.73 4.39 -7.52
N GLU A 185 24.39 5.14 -8.41
CA GLU A 185 25.65 4.68 -9.00
C GLU A 185 26.61 4.44 -7.84
N TYR A 186 27.07 3.21 -7.69
CA TYR A 186 28.27 2.88 -6.92
C TYR A 186 29.40 2.64 -7.91
#